data_AF-L1J2A5-F1
#
_entry.id   AF-L1J2A5-F1
#
_cell.length_a   1.000
_cell.length_b   1.000
_cell.length_c   1.000
_cell.angle_alpha   90.00
_cell.angle_beta   90.00
_cell.angle_gamma   90.00
#
_symmetry.space_group_name_H-M   'P 1'
#
loop_
_entity.id
_entity.type
_entity.pdbx_description
1 polymer ?
#
loop_
_entity_poly.entity_id
_entity_poly.type
_entity_poly.pdbx_seq_one_letter_code
_entity_poly.pdbx_strand_id
1 'polypeptide(L)'
;IRTNKWFDVLILCTIILSCIMLALDSPIEENMVIKPQNVLKVEYALFTMFSLEFLVKVLDHGFYWEHPQAYLRSTWNILDFTILLCSILDFMGFANLAVVRVLRVVRPLRFFNKFASLQTLINSLVMSRKEILNVFLVWAITFIIFALVGTMLFAGNLYKCNDDAAGEQGVVSFVFDGDRTEILLPRVWENPASSSSFDHFGLAILSLFELISLENWSEIAFSAVDIVGVGYQPRHNESPIYFFYFGLFILIMVYFILQLLVAIFIDSVRMRSGMIMYSELQRNFMRFENKIDNLTKVKEIPMPTKRWHRRLFVFVESLQFQYFIMFVIFLNVGFMASEGYAVQSSWTSTLSSIDNVFIVIYSIEIALKCVAYGFAFFSSSWNLFDLFIVLISIAEQTLSRSVGIRALRLLRLVRVFRTVKIIRRVPKLYLLFQAISASLPGLFATFLVVSIFLFIFVCVGVQFFAEVKFGVSLDSYRNFKNTWTALTALLQVITNSGFRGVLQDLMIEAPYCTRCKNCVQDSFGRWQDYSDCGNAIFGSIFLSIYFIFMKYVLLNLFISMLVESFFNFHVEMKFVLNSEHIESFR
;
A
#
# COMPACT_ATOMS: atom_id res chain seq x y z
N ILE A 1 25.46 -14.15 23.96
CA ILE A 1 25.03 -13.23 22.87
C ILE A 1 23.81 -13.78 22.13
N ARG A 2 23.81 -15.06 21.70
CA ARG A 2 22.71 -15.78 20.99
C ARG A 2 21.29 -15.60 21.55
N THR A 3 21.10 -15.59 22.86
CA THR A 3 19.77 -15.51 23.50
C THR A 3 19.46 -14.12 24.04
N ASN A 4 20.38 -13.17 23.85
CA ASN A 4 20.23 -11.85 24.42
C ASN A 4 19.29 -11.04 23.52
N LYS A 5 18.06 -10.83 23.99
CA LYS A 5 17.04 -10.00 23.31
C LYS A 5 17.57 -8.62 22.92
N TRP A 6 18.51 -8.07 23.70
CA TRP A 6 19.13 -6.78 23.39
C TRP A 6 20.00 -6.81 22.13
N PHE A 7 20.65 -7.93 21.83
CA PHE A 7 21.41 -8.09 20.59
C PHE A 7 20.48 -8.13 19.38
N ASP A 8 19.36 -8.86 19.47
CA ASP A 8 18.36 -8.91 18.39
C ASP A 8 17.69 -7.56 18.15
N VAL A 9 17.35 -6.83 19.22
CA VAL A 9 16.82 -5.46 19.13
C VAL A 9 17.84 -4.53 18.49
N LEU A 10 19.11 -4.62 18.89
CA LEU A 10 20.17 -3.80 18.32
C LEU A 10 20.36 -4.06 16.82
N ILE A 11 20.38 -5.32 16.38
CA ILE A 11 20.43 -5.63 14.94
C ILE A 11 19.16 -5.18 14.21
N LEU A 12 17.99 -5.30 14.83
CA LEU A 12 16.75 -4.78 14.23
C LEU A 12 16.83 -3.27 14.04
N CYS A 13 17.34 -2.52 15.03
CA CYS A 13 17.58 -1.09 14.92
C CYS A 13 18.60 -0.76 13.81
N THR A 14 19.67 -1.55 13.63
CA THR A 14 20.63 -1.31 12.53
C THR A 14 20.02 -1.61 11.17
N ILE A 15 19.14 -2.60 11.04
CA ILE A 15 18.38 -2.86 9.80
C ILE A 15 17.46 -1.68 9.49
N ILE A 16 16.70 -1.17 10.48
CA ILE A 16 15.84 0.01 10.31
C ILE A 16 16.67 1.22 9.87
N LEU A 17 17.79 1.49 10.56
CA LEU A 17 18.68 2.60 10.21
C LEU A 17 19.24 2.45 8.80
N SER A 18 19.62 1.24 8.39
CA SER A 18 20.07 0.94 7.02
C SER A 18 18.99 1.22 5.97
N CYS A 19 17.73 0.89 6.25
CA CYS A 19 16.62 1.20 5.35
C CYS A 19 16.32 2.70 5.29
N ILE A 20 16.42 3.42 6.42
CA ILE A 20 16.27 4.87 6.45
C ILE A 20 17.37 5.54 5.62
N MET A 21 18.62 5.09 5.77
CA MET A 21 19.73 5.63 4.98
C MET A 21 19.53 5.38 3.48
N LEU A 22 19.04 4.20 3.09
CA LEU A 22 18.69 3.91 1.71
C LEU A 22 17.54 4.81 1.19
N ALA A 23 16.56 5.13 2.03
CA ALA A 23 15.45 6.03 1.67
C ALA A 23 15.85 7.50 1.54
N LEU A 24 16.97 7.89 2.16
CA LEU A 24 17.53 9.23 2.07
C LEU A 24 18.58 9.36 0.96
N ASP A 25 18.98 8.24 0.36
CA ASP A 25 19.95 8.19 -0.73
C ASP A 25 19.23 8.51 -2.06
N SER A 26 19.55 9.66 -2.65
CA SER A 26 19.00 10.11 -3.92
C SER A 26 20.12 10.26 -4.95
N PRO A 27 19.95 9.77 -6.19
CA PRO A 27 20.99 9.90 -7.23
C PRO A 27 21.23 11.35 -7.66
N ILE A 28 20.28 12.26 -7.39
CA ILE A 28 20.37 13.69 -7.72
C ILE A 28 20.99 14.44 -6.54
N GLU A 29 22.15 15.07 -6.74
CA GLU A 29 22.91 15.75 -5.68
C GLU A 29 22.13 16.91 -5.02
N GLU A 30 21.29 17.61 -5.78
CA GLU A 30 20.49 18.74 -5.27
C GLU A 30 19.42 18.34 -4.24
N ASN A 31 18.98 17.08 -4.25
CA ASN A 31 17.94 16.58 -3.36
C ASN A 31 18.49 15.86 -2.12
N MET A 32 19.81 15.76 -1.97
CA MET A 32 20.41 15.08 -0.82
C MET A 32 20.21 15.87 0.47
N VAL A 33 19.45 15.29 1.40
CA VAL A 33 19.24 15.83 2.77
C VAL A 33 20.52 15.75 3.60
N ILE A 34 21.37 14.75 3.34
CA ILE A 34 22.60 14.48 4.09
C ILE A 34 23.80 14.62 3.16
N LYS A 35 24.83 15.37 3.60
CA LYS A 35 26.09 15.48 2.85
C LYS A 35 26.70 14.09 2.59
N PRO A 36 27.25 13.84 1.39
CA PRO A 36 27.72 12.50 0.98
C PRO A 36 28.79 11.92 1.91
N GLN A 37 29.64 12.78 2.49
CA GLN A 37 30.67 12.37 3.45
C GLN A 37 30.10 11.74 4.74
N ASN A 38 28.94 12.20 5.19
CA ASN A 38 28.30 11.68 6.40
C ASN A 38 27.55 10.37 6.11
N VAL A 39 26.93 10.25 4.93
CA VAL A 39 26.30 9.01 4.46
C VAL A 39 27.33 7.88 4.43
N LEU A 40 28.50 8.13 3.84
CA LEU A 40 29.58 7.15 3.75
C LEU A 40 30.06 6.66 5.14
N LYS A 41 30.22 7.56 6.12
CA LYS A 41 30.58 7.18 7.50
C LYS A 41 29.55 6.25 8.14
N VAL A 42 28.27 6.54 7.92
CA VAL A 42 27.18 5.69 8.43
C VAL A 42 27.18 4.35 7.69
N GLU A 43 27.40 4.31 6.38
CA GLU A 43 27.50 3.06 5.63
C GLU A 43 28.63 2.16 6.14
N TYR A 44 29.80 2.73 6.46
CA TYR A 44 30.89 1.99 7.10
C TYR A 44 30.48 1.45 8.49
N ALA A 45 29.82 2.25 9.32
CA ALA A 45 29.35 1.80 10.64
C ALA A 45 28.29 0.69 10.53
N LEU A 46 27.39 0.76 9.55
CA LEU A 46 26.41 -0.29 9.29
C LEU A 46 27.11 -1.56 8.79
N PHE A 47 28.06 -1.44 7.87
CA PHE A 47 28.84 -2.57 7.37
C PHE A 47 29.61 -3.30 8.46
N THR A 48 30.25 -2.58 9.38
CA THR A 48 30.97 -3.20 10.50
C THR A 48 30.02 -3.96 11.42
N MET A 49 28.85 -3.38 11.74
CA MET A 49 27.83 -4.06 12.55
C MET A 49 27.31 -5.35 11.90
N PHE A 50 27.06 -5.34 10.59
CA PHE A 50 26.61 -6.55 9.87
C PHE A 50 27.72 -7.58 9.71
N SER A 51 28.97 -7.15 9.56
CA SER A 51 30.14 -8.05 9.55
C SER A 51 30.31 -8.73 10.91
N LEU A 52 30.10 -8.00 12.02
CA LEU A 52 30.11 -8.58 13.36
C LEU A 52 28.96 -9.58 13.56
N GLU A 53 27.75 -9.25 13.12
CA GLU A 53 26.63 -10.21 13.14
C GLU A 53 26.97 -11.49 12.37
N PHE A 54 27.51 -11.35 11.16
CA PHE A 54 27.94 -12.48 10.33
C PHE A 54 29.00 -13.33 11.04
N LEU A 55 30.06 -12.71 11.57
CA LEU A 55 31.13 -13.42 12.29
C LEU A 55 30.58 -14.20 13.50
N VAL A 56 29.71 -13.58 14.29
CA VAL A 56 29.07 -14.24 15.43
C VAL A 56 28.24 -15.45 14.97
N LYS A 57 27.47 -15.31 13.89
CA LYS A 57 26.66 -16.42 13.35
C LYS A 57 27.53 -17.56 12.80
N VAL A 58 28.63 -17.25 12.11
CA VAL A 58 29.57 -18.24 11.57
C VAL A 58 30.30 -18.99 12.68
N LEU A 59 30.71 -18.31 13.75
CA LEU A 59 31.33 -18.94 14.91
C LEU A 59 30.37 -19.87 15.66
N ASP A 60 29.07 -19.54 15.71
CA ASP A 60 28.05 -20.33 16.40
C ASP A 60 27.61 -21.57 15.58
N HIS A 61 27.37 -21.40 14.27
CA HIS A 61 26.77 -22.43 13.42
C HIS A 61 27.80 -23.23 12.60
N GLY A 62 29.04 -22.75 12.52
CA GLY A 62 30.01 -23.21 11.53
C GLY A 62 29.72 -22.65 10.13
N PHE A 63 30.77 -22.45 9.33
CA PHE A 63 30.63 -21.89 7.98
C PHE A 63 30.00 -22.89 6.99
N TYR A 64 30.55 -24.11 6.92
CA TYR A 64 30.14 -25.14 5.96
C TYR A 64 30.23 -26.60 6.49
N TRP A 65 31.14 -26.93 7.42
CA TRP A 65 31.45 -28.32 7.78
C TRP A 65 30.46 -28.99 8.75
N GLU A 66 30.02 -30.20 8.38
CA GLU A 66 29.30 -31.30 9.08
C GLU A 66 28.06 -31.04 9.96
N HIS A 67 27.80 -29.84 10.47
CA HIS A 67 26.64 -29.62 11.34
C HIS A 67 25.34 -29.38 10.56
N PRO A 68 24.20 -30.01 10.96
CA PRO A 68 22.91 -29.84 10.30
C PRO A 68 22.35 -28.41 10.35
N GLN A 69 22.94 -27.54 11.18
CA GLN A 69 22.58 -26.12 11.36
C GLN A 69 23.59 -25.15 10.71
N ALA A 70 24.46 -25.61 9.79
CA ALA A 70 25.48 -24.76 9.17
C ALA A 70 24.93 -23.46 8.55
N TYR A 71 25.70 -22.37 8.64
CA TYR A 71 25.26 -21.02 8.27
C TYR A 71 24.71 -20.94 6.84
N LEU A 72 25.45 -21.48 5.86
CA LEU A 72 25.11 -21.43 4.43
C LEU A 72 23.97 -22.37 4.03
N ARG A 73 23.47 -23.23 4.93
CA ARG A 73 22.34 -24.13 4.63
C ARG A 73 20.98 -23.44 4.75
N SER A 74 20.93 -22.32 5.48
CA SER A 74 19.74 -21.49 5.63
C SER A 74 19.64 -20.47 4.49
N THR A 75 18.57 -20.52 3.69
CA THR A 75 18.30 -19.59 2.58
C THR A 75 18.38 -18.12 3.01
N TRP A 76 17.94 -17.85 4.22
CA TRP A 76 17.90 -16.54 4.85
C TRP A 76 19.29 -16.00 5.20
N ASN A 77 20.18 -16.88 5.66
CA ASN A 77 21.58 -16.52 5.95
C ASN A 77 22.40 -16.34 4.67
N ILE A 78 22.07 -17.08 3.61
CA ILE A 78 22.63 -16.86 2.26
C ILE A 78 22.30 -15.45 1.80
N LEU A 79 21.05 -14.99 1.96
CA LEU A 79 20.64 -13.62 1.62
C LEU A 79 21.41 -12.56 2.42
N ASP A 80 21.60 -12.76 3.73
CA ASP A 80 22.40 -11.83 4.54
C ASP A 80 23.85 -11.73 4.04
N PHE A 81 24.43 -12.88 3.68
CA PHE A 81 25.79 -13.01 3.18
C PHE A 81 25.97 -12.40 1.79
N THR A 82 25.03 -12.61 0.86
CA THR A 82 25.10 -11.99 -0.47
C THR A 82 25.03 -10.47 -0.39
N ILE A 83 24.17 -9.92 0.47
CA ILE A 83 24.09 -8.46 0.69
C ILE A 83 25.39 -7.93 1.31
N LEU A 84 26.00 -8.68 2.24
CA LEU A 84 27.29 -8.31 2.83
C LEU A 84 28.40 -8.32 1.76
N LEU A 85 28.44 -9.34 0.92
CA LEU A 85 29.39 -9.45 -0.19
C LEU A 85 29.24 -8.31 -1.20
N CYS A 86 28.01 -7.94 -1.56
CA CYS A 86 27.76 -6.78 -2.44
C CYS A 86 28.31 -5.48 -1.84
N SER A 87 28.17 -5.32 -0.52
CA SER A 87 28.70 -4.14 0.18
C SER A 87 30.23 -4.10 0.16
N ILE A 88 30.90 -5.26 0.22
CA ILE A 88 32.36 -5.35 0.07
C ILE A 88 32.79 -4.94 -1.35
N LEU A 89 32.12 -5.46 -2.38
CA LEU A 89 32.42 -5.12 -3.78
C LEU A 89 32.30 -3.62 -4.04
N ASP A 90 31.34 -2.97 -3.39
CA ASP A 90 31.15 -1.54 -3.44
C ASP A 90 32.35 -0.76 -2.89
N PHE A 91 32.81 -1.13 -1.69
CA PHE A 91 33.98 -0.51 -1.07
C PHE A 91 35.27 -0.74 -1.85
N MET A 92 35.36 -1.83 -2.62
CA MET A 92 36.49 -2.12 -3.49
C MET A 92 36.49 -1.30 -4.79
N GLY A 93 35.51 -0.42 -5.01
CA GLY A 93 35.46 0.45 -6.18
C GLY A 93 34.77 -0.17 -7.40
N PHE A 94 34.13 -1.33 -7.27
CA PHE A 94 33.24 -1.88 -8.31
C PHE A 94 31.85 -1.20 -8.33
N ALA A 95 31.70 -0.11 -7.57
CA ALA A 95 30.49 0.71 -7.39
C ALA A 95 29.90 1.27 -8.70
N ASN A 96 30.71 1.40 -9.77
CA ASN A 96 30.23 1.91 -11.06
C ASN A 96 29.30 0.93 -11.79
N LEU A 97 29.24 -0.33 -11.35
CA LEU A 97 28.23 -1.27 -11.84
C LEU A 97 26.86 -0.91 -11.25
N ALA A 98 25.94 -0.46 -12.09
CA ALA A 98 24.54 -0.18 -11.72
C ALA A 98 23.91 -1.34 -10.93
N VAL A 99 24.31 -2.58 -11.23
CA VAL A 99 23.86 -3.80 -10.54
C VAL A 99 24.20 -3.78 -9.05
N VAL A 100 25.38 -3.32 -8.63
CA VAL A 100 25.79 -3.30 -7.22
C VAL A 100 24.94 -2.30 -6.43
N ARG A 101 24.64 -1.14 -7.03
CA ARG A 101 23.73 -0.13 -6.47
C ARG A 101 22.31 -0.67 -6.27
N VAL A 102 21.80 -1.44 -7.23
CA VAL A 102 20.48 -2.09 -7.14
C VAL A 102 20.45 -3.18 -6.08
N LEU A 103 21.52 -3.95 -5.91
CA LEU A 103 21.59 -4.98 -4.88
C LEU A 103 21.56 -4.42 -3.45
N ARG A 104 21.96 -3.15 -3.24
CA ARG A 104 21.75 -2.46 -1.95
C ARG A 104 20.27 -2.34 -1.59
N VAL A 105 19.38 -2.29 -2.59
CA VAL A 105 17.93 -2.17 -2.37
C VAL A 105 17.31 -3.43 -1.77
N VAL A 106 18.04 -4.55 -1.78
CA VAL A 106 17.60 -5.84 -1.22
C VAL A 106 17.77 -5.90 0.31
N ARG A 107 18.49 -4.94 0.93
CA ARG A 107 18.71 -4.83 2.39
C ARG A 107 17.46 -4.94 3.27
N PRO A 108 16.27 -4.41 2.90
CA PRO A 108 15.04 -4.58 3.67
C PRO A 108 14.59 -6.04 3.81
N LEU A 109 15.04 -6.96 2.95
CA LEU A 109 14.72 -8.38 3.09
C LEU A 109 15.34 -9.00 4.36
N ARG A 110 16.30 -8.35 5.01
CA ARG A 110 16.84 -8.77 6.32
C ARG A 110 15.79 -8.80 7.43
N PHE A 111 14.67 -8.06 7.29
CA PHE A 111 13.55 -8.13 8.21
C PHE A 111 12.93 -9.53 8.30
N PHE A 112 12.96 -10.31 7.22
CA PHE A 112 12.48 -11.69 7.22
C PHE A 112 13.27 -12.56 8.18
N ASN A 113 14.55 -12.27 8.42
CA ASN A 113 15.38 -13.05 9.35
C ASN A 113 15.06 -12.78 10.82
N LYS A 114 14.36 -11.66 11.12
CA LYS A 114 14.01 -11.26 12.49
C LYS A 114 12.59 -11.64 12.88
N PHE A 115 11.67 -11.69 11.93
CA PHE A 115 10.26 -11.99 12.20
C PHE A 115 9.84 -13.34 11.60
N ALA A 116 9.69 -14.35 12.46
CA ALA A 116 9.20 -15.67 12.05
C ALA A 116 7.82 -15.61 11.37
N SER A 117 6.95 -14.68 11.78
CA SER A 117 5.65 -14.44 11.14
C SER A 117 5.79 -14.08 9.65
N LEU A 118 6.79 -13.28 9.26
CA LEU A 118 7.05 -12.94 7.87
C LEU A 118 7.59 -14.15 7.08
N GLN A 119 8.50 -14.92 7.67
CA GLN A 119 9.04 -16.14 7.06
C GLN A 119 7.94 -17.15 6.75
N THR A 120 7.03 -17.35 7.70
CA THR A 120 5.93 -18.29 7.52
C THR A 120 5.00 -17.90 6.36
N LEU A 121 4.82 -16.61 6.08
CA LEU A 121 4.02 -16.12 4.94
C LEU A 121 4.73 -16.37 3.60
N ILE A 122 6.02 -16.09 3.50
CA ILE A 122 6.79 -16.37 2.28
C ILE A 122 6.92 -17.88 2.07
N ASN A 123 7.15 -18.65 3.14
CA ASN A 123 7.24 -20.11 3.02
C ASN A 123 5.92 -20.69 2.51
N SER A 124 4.75 -20.19 2.94
CA SER A 124 3.47 -20.61 2.35
C SER A 124 3.38 -20.30 0.86
N LEU A 125 3.85 -19.13 0.42
CA LEU A 125 3.91 -18.75 -1.00
C LEU A 125 4.82 -19.71 -1.79
N VAL A 126 5.99 -20.02 -1.24
CA VAL A 126 6.98 -20.91 -1.86
C VAL A 126 6.47 -22.36 -1.90
N MET A 127 5.65 -22.79 -0.94
CA MET A 127 5.00 -24.10 -0.97
C MET A 127 3.97 -24.21 -2.10
N SER A 128 3.19 -23.16 -2.36
CA SER A 128 2.22 -23.10 -3.45
C SER A 128 2.82 -22.70 -4.81
N ARG A 129 4.15 -22.63 -4.93
CA ARG A 129 4.83 -22.14 -6.15
C ARG A 129 4.43 -22.90 -7.42
N LYS A 130 4.18 -24.21 -7.32
CA LYS A 130 3.82 -25.03 -8.50
C LYS A 130 2.45 -24.63 -9.06
N GLU A 131 1.47 -24.46 -8.19
CA GLU A 131 0.13 -24.01 -8.58
C GLU A 131 0.18 -22.60 -9.15
N ILE A 132 0.92 -21.69 -8.51
CA ILE A 132 1.10 -20.32 -8.99
C ILE A 132 1.76 -20.32 -10.39
N LEU A 133 2.82 -21.11 -10.60
CA LEU A 133 3.49 -21.23 -11.90
C LEU A 133 2.56 -21.81 -12.98
N ASN A 134 1.73 -22.79 -12.65
CA ASN A 134 0.75 -23.34 -13.59
C ASN A 134 -0.25 -22.28 -14.08
N VAL A 135 -0.72 -21.42 -13.17
CA VAL A 135 -1.62 -20.32 -13.56
C VAL A 135 -0.92 -19.26 -14.39
N PHE A 136 0.30 -18.89 -14.01
CA PHE A 136 1.09 -17.96 -14.83
C PHE A 136 1.40 -18.53 -16.23
N LEU A 137 1.53 -19.86 -16.35
CA LEU A 137 1.68 -20.52 -17.65
C LEU A 137 0.39 -20.41 -18.49
N VAL A 138 -0.77 -20.69 -17.90
CA VAL A 138 -2.07 -20.50 -18.60
C VAL A 138 -2.24 -19.03 -19.00
N TRP A 139 -1.96 -18.11 -18.08
CA TRP A 139 -1.98 -16.67 -18.32
C TRP A 139 -1.08 -16.28 -19.48
N ALA A 140 0.17 -16.72 -19.50
CA ALA A 140 1.14 -16.42 -20.57
C ALA A 140 0.69 -16.97 -21.93
N ILE A 141 0.18 -18.20 -21.99
CA ILE A 141 -0.32 -18.79 -23.25
C ILE A 141 -1.50 -17.98 -23.78
N THR A 142 -2.49 -17.68 -22.94
CA THR A 142 -3.64 -16.89 -23.37
C THR A 142 -3.21 -15.46 -23.77
N PHE A 143 -2.21 -14.88 -23.11
CA PHE A 143 -1.61 -13.59 -23.48
C PHE A 143 -1.02 -13.61 -24.89
N ILE A 144 -0.23 -14.64 -25.19
CA ILE A 144 0.42 -14.80 -26.50
C ILE A 144 -0.64 -14.92 -27.59
N ILE A 145 -1.70 -15.72 -27.38
CA ILE A 145 -2.78 -15.89 -28.37
C ILE A 145 -3.45 -14.55 -28.66
N PHE A 146 -3.87 -13.82 -27.64
CA PHE A 146 -4.53 -12.52 -27.83
C PHE A 146 -3.58 -11.48 -28.42
N ALA A 147 -2.30 -11.48 -28.06
CA ALA A 147 -1.32 -10.54 -28.61
C ALA A 147 -1.12 -10.79 -30.11
N LEU A 148 -0.97 -12.05 -30.53
CA LEU A 148 -0.87 -12.40 -31.95
C LEU A 148 -2.12 -12.00 -32.73
N VAL A 149 -3.31 -12.33 -32.23
CA VAL A 149 -4.58 -11.92 -32.86
C VAL A 149 -4.68 -10.40 -32.92
N GLY A 150 -4.35 -9.69 -31.84
CA GLY A 150 -4.37 -8.22 -31.78
C GLY A 150 -3.43 -7.58 -32.80
N THR A 151 -2.19 -8.09 -32.93
CA THR A 151 -1.26 -7.60 -33.97
C THR A 151 -1.79 -7.81 -35.38
N MET A 152 -2.45 -8.94 -35.65
CA MET A 152 -3.03 -9.21 -36.97
C MET A 152 -4.22 -8.31 -37.30
N LEU A 153 -4.99 -7.89 -36.30
CA LEU A 153 -6.18 -7.05 -36.49
C LEU A 153 -5.87 -5.56 -36.54
N PHE A 154 -4.93 -5.09 -35.70
CA PHE A 154 -4.82 -3.66 -35.37
C PHE A 154 -3.48 -3.01 -35.76
N ALA A 155 -2.48 -3.77 -36.19
CA ALA A 155 -1.18 -3.20 -36.57
C ALA A 155 -1.32 -2.15 -37.69
N GLY A 156 -0.80 -0.94 -37.46
CA GLY A 156 -0.87 0.18 -38.41
C GLY A 156 -2.24 0.86 -38.55
N ASN A 157 -3.30 0.30 -37.95
CA ASN A 157 -4.68 0.78 -38.10
C ASN A 157 -5.11 1.81 -37.04
N LEU A 158 -4.36 1.92 -35.94
CA LEU A 158 -4.76 2.77 -34.81
C LEU A 158 -4.29 4.23 -34.92
N TYR A 159 -3.50 4.58 -35.93
CA TYR A 159 -2.97 5.92 -36.09
C TYR A 159 -4.08 6.96 -36.31
N LYS A 160 -3.89 8.17 -35.78
CA LYS A 160 -4.82 9.28 -35.95
C LYS A 160 -4.09 10.58 -36.25
N CYS A 161 -4.71 11.44 -37.05
CA CYS A 161 -4.27 12.82 -37.21
C CYS A 161 -4.81 13.68 -36.06
N ASN A 162 -4.06 14.73 -35.70
CA ASN A 162 -4.53 15.78 -34.80
C ASN A 162 -5.64 16.66 -35.38
N ASP A 163 -5.85 16.63 -36.70
CA ASP A 163 -6.93 17.34 -37.39
C ASP A 163 -7.96 16.35 -37.94
N ASP A 164 -9.17 16.38 -37.40
CA ASP A 164 -10.29 15.53 -37.82
C ASP A 164 -10.74 15.78 -39.26
N ALA A 165 -10.37 16.93 -39.86
CA ALA A 165 -10.64 17.23 -41.27
C ALA A 165 -9.65 16.56 -42.24
N ALA A 166 -8.57 15.94 -41.75
CA ALA A 166 -7.67 15.14 -42.58
C ALA A 166 -8.31 13.78 -42.90
N GLY A 167 -8.59 13.51 -44.17
CA GLY A 167 -9.18 12.22 -44.58
C GLY A 167 -8.17 11.06 -44.70
N GLU A 168 -6.92 11.37 -45.06
CA GLU A 168 -5.87 10.39 -45.38
C GLU A 168 -4.49 10.85 -44.87
N GLN A 169 -3.61 9.88 -44.61
CA GLN A 169 -2.23 10.11 -44.18
C GLN A 169 -1.43 10.88 -45.26
N GLY A 170 -0.82 12.00 -44.89
CA GLY A 170 0.09 12.77 -45.76
C GLY A 170 -0.47 14.09 -46.33
N VAL A 171 -1.70 14.48 -45.98
CA VAL A 171 -2.23 15.82 -46.33
C VAL A 171 -1.62 16.89 -45.41
N VAL A 172 -0.46 17.43 -45.79
CA VAL A 172 0.20 18.54 -45.08
C VAL A 172 -0.53 19.84 -45.43
N SER A 173 -1.44 20.27 -44.56
CA SER A 173 -1.98 21.63 -44.58
C SER A 173 -1.89 22.21 -43.17
N PHE A 174 -1.53 23.49 -43.07
CA PHE A 174 -1.41 24.18 -41.79
C PHE A 174 -2.78 24.68 -41.35
N VAL A 175 -3.15 24.42 -40.11
CA VAL A 175 -4.40 24.91 -39.51
C VAL A 175 -4.14 26.30 -38.93
N PHE A 176 -5.03 27.25 -39.21
CA PHE A 176 -5.08 28.53 -38.51
C PHE A 176 -6.00 28.39 -37.30
N ASP A 177 -5.48 28.65 -36.09
CA ASP A 177 -6.31 28.71 -34.89
C ASP A 177 -7.19 29.97 -34.91
N GLY A 178 -8.46 29.79 -34.59
CA GLY A 178 -9.49 30.81 -34.76
C GLY A 178 -9.35 32.01 -33.81
N ASP A 179 -9.34 33.19 -34.44
CA ASP A 179 -9.71 34.54 -34.00
C ASP A 179 -8.66 35.49 -33.39
N ARG A 180 -7.48 35.09 -32.86
CA ARG A 180 -6.43 36.09 -32.51
C ARG A 180 -4.95 35.74 -32.68
N THR A 181 -4.57 34.59 -33.24
CA THR A 181 -3.15 34.32 -33.52
C THR A 181 -2.95 33.38 -34.72
N GLU A 182 -2.21 33.84 -35.74
CA GLU A 182 -1.74 33.06 -36.89
C GLU A 182 -0.66 32.02 -36.50
N ILE A 183 -0.99 31.12 -35.57
CA ILE A 183 -0.08 30.04 -35.20
C ILE A 183 -0.34 28.88 -36.16
N LEU A 184 0.62 28.62 -37.04
CA LEU A 184 0.64 27.44 -37.91
C LEU A 184 0.91 26.20 -37.04
N LEU A 185 -0.13 25.41 -36.76
CA LEU A 185 0.04 24.11 -36.11
C LEU A 185 0.34 23.06 -37.18
N PRO A 186 1.42 22.26 -37.04
CA PRO A 186 1.68 21.17 -37.97
C PRO A 186 0.59 20.09 -37.80
N ARG A 187 0.04 19.60 -38.91
CA ARG A 187 -0.72 18.34 -38.89
C ARG A 187 0.26 17.19 -38.64
N VAL A 188 0.03 16.45 -37.56
CA VAL A 188 0.87 15.32 -37.15
C VAL A 188 0.03 14.06 -37.21
N TRP A 189 0.53 13.06 -37.93
CA TRP A 189 -0.02 11.72 -37.93
C TRP A 189 0.66 10.93 -36.82
N GLU A 190 -0.05 10.70 -35.72
CA GLU A 190 0.51 10.14 -34.51
C GLU A 190 -0.11 8.78 -34.19
N ASN A 191 0.72 7.86 -33.72
CA ASN A 191 0.26 6.60 -33.15
C ASN A 191 -0.35 6.89 -31.77
N PRO A 192 -1.58 6.46 -31.44
CA PRO A 192 -2.16 6.67 -30.11
C PRO A 192 -1.28 6.04 -29.03
N ALA A 193 -0.50 6.90 -28.37
CA ALA A 193 0.46 6.64 -27.29
C ALA A 193 1.33 5.38 -27.50
N SER A 194 2.66 5.54 -27.43
CA SER A 194 3.62 4.44 -27.61
C SER A 194 3.36 3.17 -26.79
N SER A 195 2.55 3.23 -25.71
CA SER A 195 2.19 2.09 -24.88
C SER A 195 0.90 1.33 -25.28
N SER A 196 -0.01 1.94 -26.06
CA SER A 196 -1.33 1.39 -26.42
C SER A 196 -1.47 0.95 -27.88
N SER A 197 -0.35 0.64 -28.55
CA SER A 197 -0.33 0.20 -29.95
C SER A 197 -0.17 -1.31 -30.11
N PHE A 198 -0.69 -1.84 -31.21
CA PHE A 198 -0.61 -3.27 -31.58
C PHE A 198 0.32 -3.51 -32.78
N ASP A 199 1.21 -2.57 -33.08
CA ASP A 199 2.06 -2.61 -34.28
C ASP A 199 3.03 -3.80 -34.31
N HIS A 200 3.49 -4.24 -33.14
CA HIS A 200 4.29 -5.45 -33.01
C HIS A 200 3.98 -6.20 -31.71
N PHE A 201 4.42 -7.45 -31.66
CA PHE A 201 4.09 -8.38 -30.58
C PHE A 201 4.40 -7.83 -29.17
N GLY A 202 5.52 -7.13 -29.00
CA GLY A 202 5.90 -6.53 -27.71
C GLY A 202 4.92 -5.44 -27.23
N LEU A 203 4.56 -4.50 -28.11
CA LEU A 203 3.58 -3.45 -27.78
C LEU A 203 2.16 -3.99 -27.64
N ALA A 204 1.81 -5.05 -28.38
CA ALA A 204 0.56 -5.75 -28.18
C ALA A 204 0.47 -6.37 -26.78
N ILE A 205 1.55 -7.03 -26.30
CA ILE A 205 1.60 -7.53 -24.91
C ILE A 205 1.43 -6.38 -23.91
N LEU A 206 2.10 -5.25 -24.15
CA LEU A 206 2.01 -4.08 -23.27
C LEU A 206 0.60 -3.49 -23.24
N SER A 207 -0.05 -3.37 -24.40
CA SER A 207 -1.44 -2.94 -24.54
C SER A 207 -2.41 -3.89 -23.82
N LEU A 208 -2.20 -5.21 -23.95
CA LEU A 208 -2.98 -6.20 -23.20
C LEU A 208 -2.74 -6.11 -21.69
N PHE A 209 -1.54 -5.70 -21.28
CA PHE A 209 -1.23 -5.48 -19.88
C PHE A 209 -1.97 -4.26 -19.32
N GLU A 210 -2.07 -3.18 -20.10
CA GLU A 210 -2.95 -2.05 -19.78
C GLU A 210 -4.41 -2.50 -19.67
N LEU A 211 -4.90 -3.37 -20.57
CA LEU A 211 -6.27 -3.89 -20.51
C LEU A 211 -6.56 -4.73 -19.25
N ILE A 212 -5.59 -5.50 -18.74
CA ILE A 212 -5.75 -6.22 -17.46
C ILE A 212 -6.03 -5.24 -16.31
N SER A 213 -5.41 -4.07 -16.34
CA SER A 213 -5.57 -3.08 -15.27
C SER A 213 -7.00 -2.53 -15.16
N LEU A 214 -7.80 -2.69 -16.23
CA LEU A 214 -9.10 -2.05 -16.44
C LEU A 214 -9.05 -0.52 -16.42
N GLU A 215 -7.86 0.05 -16.61
CA GLU A 215 -7.66 1.49 -16.77
C GLU A 215 -7.64 1.83 -18.28
N ASN A 216 -8.41 2.82 -18.70
CA ASN A 216 -8.47 3.31 -20.09
C ASN A 216 -8.75 2.25 -21.19
N TRP A 217 -9.22 1.06 -20.82
CA TRP A 217 -9.57 0.00 -21.77
C TRP A 217 -10.62 0.44 -22.80
N SER A 218 -11.52 1.34 -22.41
CA SER A 218 -12.54 1.91 -23.28
C SER A 218 -11.95 2.78 -24.38
N GLU A 219 -10.89 3.55 -24.11
CA GLU A 219 -10.27 4.40 -25.13
C GLU A 219 -9.62 3.54 -26.24
N ILE A 220 -8.92 2.47 -25.85
CA ILE A 220 -8.32 1.53 -26.81
C ILE A 220 -9.41 0.79 -27.59
N ALA A 221 -10.47 0.35 -26.91
CA ALA A 221 -11.59 -0.34 -27.54
C ALA A 221 -12.36 0.56 -28.53
N PHE A 222 -12.62 1.82 -28.18
CA PHE A 222 -13.27 2.77 -29.10
C PHE A 222 -12.37 3.15 -30.26
N SER A 223 -11.07 3.36 -30.02
CA SER A 223 -10.11 3.59 -31.11
C SER A 223 -10.07 2.42 -32.10
N ALA A 224 -10.25 1.19 -31.61
CA ALA A 224 -10.35 0.01 -32.46
C ALA A 224 -11.68 -0.08 -33.21
N VAL A 225 -12.79 0.32 -32.60
CA VAL A 225 -14.12 0.36 -33.26
C VAL A 225 -14.13 1.37 -34.42
N ASP A 226 -13.33 2.42 -34.33
CA ASP A 226 -13.26 3.48 -35.34
C ASP A 226 -12.31 3.16 -36.51
N ILE A 227 -11.74 1.94 -36.56
CA ILE A 227 -10.82 1.52 -37.61
C ILE A 227 -11.54 1.42 -38.96
N VAL A 228 -10.97 2.10 -39.96
CA VAL A 228 -11.34 2.02 -41.38
C VAL A 228 -10.32 1.19 -42.16
N GLY A 229 -9.03 1.43 -41.93
CA GLY A 229 -7.91 0.75 -42.60
C GLY A 229 -6.60 1.53 -42.48
N VAL A 230 -5.48 0.93 -42.90
CA VAL A 230 -4.14 1.53 -42.77
C VAL A 230 -4.05 2.82 -43.58
N GLY A 231 -3.64 3.91 -42.93
CA GLY A 231 -3.42 5.22 -43.58
C GLY A 231 -4.68 6.09 -43.76
N TYR A 232 -5.84 5.63 -43.27
CA TYR A 232 -7.09 6.39 -43.27
C TYR A 232 -7.40 6.94 -41.88
N GLN A 233 -8.01 8.13 -41.82
CA GLN A 233 -8.44 8.69 -40.54
C GLN A 233 -9.57 7.83 -39.94
N PRO A 234 -9.50 7.50 -38.63
CA PRO A 234 -10.55 6.73 -37.97
C PRO A 234 -11.91 7.41 -38.10
N ARG A 235 -12.95 6.63 -38.36
CA ARG A 235 -14.33 7.10 -38.46
C ARG A 235 -15.17 6.44 -37.40
N HIS A 236 -15.94 7.27 -36.70
CA HIS A 236 -16.73 6.82 -35.56
C HIS A 236 -17.65 5.64 -35.93
N ASN A 237 -17.47 4.52 -35.24
CA ASN A 237 -18.32 3.32 -35.35
C ASN A 237 -18.33 2.64 -36.74
N GLU A 238 -17.22 2.66 -37.46
CA GLU A 238 -17.09 1.95 -38.74
C GLU A 238 -17.01 0.42 -38.55
N SER A 239 -16.21 -0.04 -37.58
CA SER A 239 -15.90 -1.46 -37.34
C SER A 239 -16.29 -1.93 -35.94
N PRO A 240 -17.60 -1.98 -35.59
CA PRO A 240 -18.07 -2.30 -34.24
C PRO A 240 -17.72 -3.73 -33.78
N ILE A 241 -17.41 -4.64 -34.71
CA ILE A 241 -17.05 -6.04 -34.41
C ILE A 241 -15.80 -6.13 -33.53
N TYR A 242 -14.87 -5.18 -33.63
CA TYR A 242 -13.63 -5.20 -32.87
C TYR A 242 -13.85 -4.98 -31.36
N PHE A 243 -14.99 -4.43 -30.95
CA PHE A 243 -15.34 -4.30 -29.52
C PHE A 243 -15.39 -5.66 -28.81
N PHE A 244 -15.84 -6.72 -29.51
CA PHE A 244 -15.93 -8.07 -28.94
C PHE A 244 -14.56 -8.67 -28.59
N TYR A 245 -13.50 -8.30 -29.29
CA TYR A 245 -12.14 -8.74 -28.96
C TYR A 245 -11.74 -8.29 -27.54
N PHE A 246 -11.97 -7.01 -27.21
CA PHE A 246 -11.65 -6.47 -25.88
C PHE A 246 -12.57 -7.04 -24.80
N GLY A 247 -13.88 -7.16 -25.08
CA GLY A 247 -14.83 -7.78 -24.16
C GLY A 247 -14.48 -9.23 -23.82
N LEU A 248 -14.10 -10.03 -24.83
CA LEU A 248 -13.70 -11.42 -24.63
C LEU A 248 -12.38 -11.53 -23.85
N PHE A 249 -11.40 -10.68 -24.17
CA PHE A 249 -10.14 -10.63 -23.44
C PHE A 249 -10.36 -10.31 -21.96
N ILE A 250 -11.14 -9.27 -21.66
CA ILE A 250 -11.46 -8.87 -20.27
C ILE A 250 -12.20 -9.99 -19.54
N LEU A 251 -13.17 -10.64 -20.19
CA LEU A 251 -13.89 -11.76 -19.62
C LEU A 251 -12.94 -12.90 -19.22
N ILE A 252 -12.10 -13.36 -20.16
CA ILE A 252 -11.21 -14.50 -19.92
C ILE A 252 -10.08 -14.15 -18.95
N MET A 253 -9.39 -13.03 -19.16
CA MET A 253 -8.23 -12.68 -18.35
C MET A 253 -8.63 -12.20 -16.97
N VAL A 254 -9.49 -11.19 -16.89
CA VAL A 254 -9.75 -10.48 -15.64
C VAL A 254 -10.74 -11.25 -14.76
N TYR A 255 -11.81 -11.80 -15.35
CA TYR A 255 -12.84 -12.47 -14.56
C TYR A 255 -12.58 -13.96 -14.32
N PHE A 256 -11.87 -14.67 -15.21
CA PHE A 256 -11.52 -16.08 -14.99
C PHE A 256 -10.10 -16.26 -14.47
N ILE A 257 -9.07 -15.92 -15.26
CA ILE A 257 -7.67 -16.27 -14.94
C ILE A 257 -7.17 -15.53 -13.69
N LEU A 258 -7.39 -14.22 -13.59
CA LEU A 258 -6.92 -13.45 -12.42
C LEU A 258 -7.67 -13.80 -11.14
N GLN A 259 -8.95 -14.19 -11.22
CA GLN A 259 -9.70 -14.64 -10.04
C GLN A 259 -9.25 -16.02 -9.55
N LEU A 260 -8.74 -16.87 -10.44
CA LEU A 260 -8.18 -18.16 -10.06
C LEU A 260 -6.93 -17.99 -9.18
N LEU A 261 -6.12 -16.94 -9.39
CA LEU A 261 -5.00 -16.62 -8.49
C LEU A 261 -5.47 -16.39 -7.05
N VAL A 262 -6.55 -15.62 -6.85
CA VAL A 262 -7.12 -15.35 -5.51
C VAL A 262 -7.53 -16.66 -4.82
N ALA A 263 -8.18 -17.56 -5.56
CA ALA A 263 -8.60 -18.87 -5.04
C ALA A 263 -7.41 -19.71 -4.57
N ILE A 264 -6.34 -19.80 -5.38
CA ILE A 264 -5.11 -20.52 -4.99
C ILE A 264 -4.48 -19.93 -3.73
N PHE A 265 -4.44 -18.60 -3.61
CA PHE A 265 -3.88 -17.97 -2.41
C PHE A 265 -4.70 -18.29 -1.16
N ILE A 266 -6.03 -18.30 -1.24
CA ILE A 266 -6.90 -18.72 -0.12
C ILE A 266 -6.59 -20.15 0.30
N ASP A 267 -6.47 -21.07 -0.66
CA ASP A 267 -6.16 -22.47 -0.36
C ASP A 267 -4.74 -22.65 0.19
N SER A 268 -3.76 -21.89 -0.31
CA SER A 268 -2.38 -21.91 0.20
C SER A 268 -2.29 -21.48 1.67
N VAL A 269 -3.04 -20.45 2.06
CA VAL A 269 -3.12 -19.96 3.44
C VAL A 269 -3.80 -20.98 4.34
N ARG A 270 -4.87 -21.63 3.85
CA ARG A 270 -5.56 -22.69 4.60
C ARG A 270 -4.68 -23.91 4.80
N MET A 271 -3.90 -24.32 3.79
CA MET A 271 -2.94 -25.43 3.88
C MET A 271 -1.90 -25.20 4.97
N ARG A 272 -1.41 -23.96 5.11
CA ARG A 272 -0.47 -23.59 6.18
C ARG A 272 -1.03 -23.86 7.58
N SER A 273 -2.31 -23.61 7.79
CA SER A 273 -2.92 -23.80 9.11
C SER A 273 -2.89 -25.26 9.58
N GLY A 274 -2.62 -26.23 8.68
CA GLY A 274 -2.69 -27.67 8.97
C GLY A 274 -4.11 -28.16 9.28
N MET A 275 -5.07 -27.23 9.37
CA MET A 275 -6.41 -27.53 9.82
C MET A 275 -7.25 -28.22 8.74
N ILE A 276 -6.80 -28.23 7.48
CA ILE A 276 -7.46 -28.93 6.36
C ILE A 276 -7.55 -30.43 6.62
N MET A 277 -6.59 -31.01 7.36
CA MET A 277 -6.57 -32.44 7.66
C MET A 277 -7.62 -32.89 8.68
N TYR A 278 -8.28 -31.94 9.36
CA TYR A 278 -9.25 -32.22 10.42
C TYR A 278 -10.66 -31.91 9.96
N SER A 279 -11.64 -32.67 10.46
CA SER A 279 -13.05 -32.35 10.25
C SER A 279 -13.41 -31.00 10.90
N GLU A 280 -14.46 -30.36 10.42
CA GLU A 280 -14.93 -29.07 10.96
C GLU A 280 -15.13 -29.12 12.48
N LEU A 281 -15.72 -30.23 12.98
CA LEU A 281 -15.94 -30.45 14.40
C LEU A 281 -14.63 -30.53 15.20
N GLN A 282 -13.66 -31.32 14.71
CA GLN A 282 -12.35 -31.48 15.36
C GLN A 282 -11.57 -30.17 15.42
N ARG A 283 -11.59 -29.41 14.33
CA ARG A 283 -10.95 -28.08 14.26
C ARG A 283 -11.51 -27.13 15.30
N ASN A 284 -12.85 -27.08 15.41
CA ASN A 284 -13.53 -26.20 16.37
C ASN A 284 -13.24 -26.61 17.81
N PHE A 285 -13.18 -27.92 18.09
CA PHE A 285 -12.84 -28.44 19.41
C PHE A 285 -11.42 -28.04 19.84
N MET A 286 -10.40 -28.23 18.99
CA MET A 286 -9.01 -27.87 19.32
C MET A 286 -8.83 -26.36 19.58
N ARG A 287 -9.54 -25.52 18.85
CA ARG A 287 -9.52 -24.06 19.10
C ARG A 287 -10.14 -23.70 20.44
N PHE A 288 -11.20 -24.41 20.82
CA PHE A 288 -11.92 -24.19 22.06
C PHE A 288 -11.13 -24.64 23.28
N GLU A 289 -10.50 -25.82 23.23
CA GLU A 289 -9.62 -26.34 24.28
C GLU A 289 -8.53 -25.33 24.66
N ASN A 290 -7.79 -24.83 23.65
CA ASN A 290 -6.77 -23.80 23.86
C ASN A 290 -7.34 -22.50 24.47
N LYS A 291 -8.60 -22.16 24.21
CA LYS A 291 -9.23 -20.98 24.82
C LYS A 291 -9.60 -21.24 26.27
N ILE A 292 -10.17 -22.41 26.59
CA ILE A 292 -10.46 -22.82 27.97
C ILE A 292 -9.20 -22.78 28.83
N ASP A 293 -8.11 -23.34 28.33
CA ASP A 293 -6.85 -23.41 29.07
C ASP A 293 -6.27 -22.03 29.39
N ASN A 294 -6.56 -21.05 28.53
CA ASN A 294 -6.16 -19.66 28.72
C ASN A 294 -7.23 -18.80 29.42
N LEU A 295 -8.29 -19.39 29.97
CA LEU A 295 -9.30 -18.63 30.72
C LEU A 295 -8.74 -18.18 32.06
N THR A 296 -8.49 -16.88 32.15
CA THR A 296 -8.27 -16.21 33.42
C THR A 296 -9.60 -15.72 33.99
N LYS A 297 -9.74 -15.78 35.32
CA LYS A 297 -10.91 -15.24 36.02
C LYS A 297 -11.03 -13.75 35.72
N VAL A 298 -12.20 -13.31 35.25
CA VAL A 298 -12.46 -11.89 35.06
C VAL A 298 -12.46 -11.24 36.45
N LYS A 299 -11.67 -10.17 36.59
CA LYS A 299 -11.63 -9.42 37.84
C LYS A 299 -12.96 -8.66 37.97
N GLU A 300 -13.89 -9.24 38.72
CA GLU A 300 -15.12 -8.55 39.11
C GLU A 300 -14.77 -7.21 39.79
N ILE A 301 -15.45 -6.15 39.39
CA ILE A 301 -15.30 -4.85 40.04
C ILE A 301 -16.05 -4.94 41.37
N PRO A 302 -15.36 -4.88 42.52
CA PRO A 302 -16.03 -5.06 43.80
C PRO A 302 -17.04 -3.93 44.02
N MET A 303 -18.25 -4.29 44.46
CA MET A 303 -19.28 -3.30 44.74
C MET A 303 -18.80 -2.34 45.85
N PRO A 304 -18.96 -1.02 45.66
CA PRO A 304 -18.51 -0.04 46.62
C PRO A 304 -19.33 -0.13 47.92
N THR A 305 -18.64 -0.09 49.07
CA THR A 305 -19.23 -0.33 50.40
C THR A 305 -20.10 0.84 50.90
N LYS A 306 -19.77 2.08 50.52
CA LYS A 306 -20.49 3.29 50.95
C LYS A 306 -21.83 3.45 50.21
N ARG A 307 -22.92 3.77 50.94
CA ARG A 307 -24.29 3.89 50.38
C ARG A 307 -24.40 4.88 49.22
N TRP A 308 -23.77 6.06 49.32
CA TRP A 308 -23.81 7.08 48.27
C TRP A 308 -23.06 6.63 47.02
N HIS A 309 -21.89 6.00 47.19
CA HIS A 309 -21.08 5.46 46.09
C HIS A 309 -21.82 4.32 45.38
N ARG A 310 -22.47 3.43 46.14
CA ARG A 310 -23.30 2.36 45.58
C ARG A 310 -24.47 2.89 44.75
N ARG A 311 -25.16 3.94 45.21
CA ARG A 311 -26.23 4.59 44.42
C ARG A 311 -25.69 5.20 43.13
N LEU A 312 -24.53 5.85 43.19
CA LEU A 312 -23.86 6.41 42.01
C LEU A 312 -23.47 5.31 41.01
N PHE A 313 -22.90 4.22 41.49
CA PHE A 313 -22.52 3.06 40.67
C PHE A 313 -23.74 2.48 39.96
N VAL A 314 -24.83 2.22 40.68
CA VAL A 314 -26.10 1.72 40.11
C VAL A 314 -26.69 2.70 39.09
N PHE A 315 -26.57 4.01 39.33
CA PHE A 315 -27.04 5.02 38.37
C PHE A 315 -26.21 5.03 37.08
N VAL A 316 -24.88 5.00 37.17
CA VAL A 316 -23.98 5.01 36.00
C VAL A 316 -24.15 3.75 35.14
N GLU A 317 -24.43 2.61 35.76
CA GLU A 317 -24.70 1.36 35.02
C GLU A 317 -26.12 1.25 34.49
N SER A 318 -27.05 2.12 34.92
CA SER A 318 -28.44 2.06 34.50
C SER A 318 -28.63 2.22 32.99
N LEU A 319 -29.54 1.43 32.40
CA LEU A 319 -29.85 1.49 30.97
C LEU A 319 -30.34 2.88 30.55
N GLN A 320 -31.09 3.57 31.42
CA GLN A 320 -31.57 4.93 31.17
C GLN A 320 -30.42 5.91 30.97
N PHE A 321 -29.39 5.85 31.84
CA PHE A 321 -28.21 6.69 31.70
C PHE A 321 -27.44 6.37 30.42
N GLN A 322 -27.31 5.08 30.08
CA GLN A 322 -26.64 4.67 28.84
C GLN A 322 -27.38 5.15 27.58
N TYR A 323 -28.71 5.03 27.52
CA TYR A 323 -29.52 5.52 26.41
C TYR A 323 -29.51 7.05 26.32
N PHE A 324 -29.52 7.76 27.44
CA PHE A 324 -29.38 9.21 27.47
C PHE A 324 -28.05 9.66 26.84
N ILE A 325 -26.92 9.08 27.25
CA ILE A 325 -25.63 9.40 26.66
C ILE A 325 -25.59 9.04 25.16
N MET A 326 -26.19 7.91 24.78
CA MET A 326 -26.28 7.51 23.36
C MET A 326 -27.05 8.56 22.54
N PHE A 327 -28.18 9.04 23.05
CA PHE A 327 -28.96 10.11 22.41
C PHE A 327 -28.15 11.40 22.25
N VAL A 328 -27.41 11.80 23.29
CA VAL A 328 -26.52 12.97 23.24
C VAL A 328 -25.45 12.81 22.14
N ILE A 329 -24.86 11.62 21.99
CA ILE A 329 -23.87 11.35 20.93
C ILE A 329 -24.52 11.49 19.55
N PHE A 330 -25.71 10.91 19.33
CA PHE A 330 -26.41 11.05 18.05
C PHE A 330 -26.75 12.50 17.72
N LEU A 331 -27.19 13.28 18.71
CA LEU A 331 -27.46 14.72 18.56
C LEU A 331 -26.17 15.46 18.17
N ASN A 332 -25.04 15.14 18.80
CA ASN A 332 -23.74 15.74 18.48
C ASN A 332 -23.30 15.41 17.05
N VAL A 333 -23.47 14.16 16.60
CA VAL A 333 -23.18 13.77 15.21
C VAL A 333 -24.05 14.55 14.23
N GLY A 334 -25.35 14.71 14.51
CA GLY A 334 -26.26 15.49 13.68
C GLY A 334 -25.85 16.95 13.55
N PHE A 335 -25.45 17.60 14.66
CA PHE A 335 -24.95 18.98 14.62
C PHE A 335 -23.62 19.10 13.86
N MET A 336 -22.70 18.15 14.03
CA MET A 336 -21.46 18.12 13.24
C MET A 336 -21.74 17.95 11.74
N ALA A 337 -22.75 17.15 11.37
CA ALA A 337 -23.15 16.97 9.97
C ALA A 337 -23.81 18.22 9.35
N SER A 338 -24.25 19.19 10.16
CA SER A 338 -24.82 20.45 9.67
C SER A 338 -23.77 21.48 9.23
N GLU A 339 -22.48 21.22 9.48
CA GLU A 339 -21.41 22.08 8.98
C GLU A 339 -21.18 21.90 7.48
N GLY A 340 -21.08 23.01 6.75
CA GLY A 340 -20.89 23.02 5.30
C GLY A 340 -20.01 24.16 4.83
N TYR A 341 -19.68 24.15 3.53
CA TYR A 341 -18.95 25.24 2.90
C TYR A 341 -19.80 26.52 2.84
N ALA A 342 -19.20 27.67 3.16
CA ALA A 342 -19.82 29.00 3.12
C ALA A 342 -21.09 29.17 4.01
N VAL A 343 -21.14 28.49 5.15
CA VAL A 343 -22.24 28.67 6.11
C VAL A 343 -22.13 30.00 6.86
N GLN A 344 -23.26 30.62 7.16
CA GLN A 344 -23.36 31.91 7.84
C GLN A 344 -22.61 31.93 9.18
N SER A 345 -21.89 33.01 9.47
CA SER A 345 -21.05 33.18 10.67
C SER A 345 -21.82 33.10 11.99
N SER A 346 -23.13 33.40 11.97
CA SER A 346 -24.04 33.22 13.11
C SER A 346 -24.24 31.73 13.45
N TRP A 347 -24.41 30.88 12.44
CA TRP A 347 -24.59 29.45 12.63
C TRP A 347 -23.31 28.78 13.13
N THR A 348 -22.15 29.16 12.59
CA THR A 348 -20.87 28.62 13.07
C THR A 348 -20.58 29.02 14.51
N SER A 349 -20.97 30.23 14.92
CA SER A 349 -20.88 30.67 16.32
C SER A 349 -21.83 29.87 17.21
N THR A 350 -23.07 29.64 16.76
CA THR A 350 -24.08 28.85 17.50
C THR A 350 -23.64 27.40 17.66
N LEU A 351 -23.10 26.78 16.61
CA LEU A 351 -22.53 25.44 16.65
C LEU A 351 -21.37 25.35 17.65
N SER A 352 -20.51 26.37 17.73
CA SER A 352 -19.44 26.40 18.73
C SER A 352 -19.96 26.43 20.16
N SER A 353 -21.07 27.14 20.43
CA SER A 353 -21.73 27.12 21.73
C SER A 353 -22.33 25.75 22.04
N ILE A 354 -22.97 25.11 21.06
CA ILE A 354 -23.52 23.75 21.18
C ILE A 354 -22.40 22.72 21.45
N ASP A 355 -21.27 22.81 20.75
CA ASP A 355 -20.12 21.92 20.97
C ASP A 355 -19.56 22.03 22.39
N ASN A 356 -19.54 23.24 22.96
CA ASN A 356 -19.15 23.44 24.37
C ASN A 356 -20.11 22.72 25.33
N VAL A 357 -21.43 22.77 25.07
CA VAL A 357 -22.43 22.06 25.88
C VAL A 357 -22.17 20.55 25.86
N PHE A 358 -21.88 19.98 24.69
CA PHE A 358 -21.55 18.56 24.58
C PHE A 358 -20.28 18.17 25.33
N ILE A 359 -19.23 18.99 25.27
CA ILE A 359 -17.99 18.74 26.03
C ILE A 359 -18.27 18.68 27.53
N VAL A 360 -19.12 19.58 28.04
CA VAL A 360 -19.52 19.58 29.45
C VAL A 360 -20.26 18.28 29.80
N ILE A 361 -21.22 17.85 28.98
CA ILE A 361 -21.96 16.60 29.20
C ILE A 361 -21.00 15.39 29.22
N TYR A 362 -20.05 15.30 28.29
CA TYR A 362 -19.07 14.20 28.27
C TYR A 362 -18.08 14.26 29.44
N SER A 363 -17.73 15.46 29.91
CA SER A 363 -16.89 15.64 31.09
C SER A 363 -17.61 15.15 32.35
N ILE A 364 -18.90 15.44 32.48
CA ILE A 364 -19.75 14.93 33.56
C ILE A 364 -19.85 13.40 33.48
N GLU A 365 -20.10 12.84 32.29
CA GLU A 365 -20.16 11.38 32.09
C GLU A 365 -18.89 10.70 32.61
N ILE A 366 -17.71 11.20 32.22
CA ILE A 366 -16.43 10.61 32.62
C ILE A 366 -16.12 10.83 34.10
N ALA A 367 -16.46 11.99 34.66
CA ALA A 367 -16.32 12.24 36.10
C ALA A 367 -17.18 11.26 36.92
N LEU A 368 -18.44 11.05 36.52
CA LEU A 368 -19.34 10.08 37.18
C LEU A 368 -18.79 8.65 37.08
N LYS A 369 -18.31 8.23 35.90
CA LYS A 369 -17.66 6.92 35.71
C LYS A 369 -16.40 6.76 36.55
N CYS A 370 -15.54 7.78 36.62
CA CYS A 370 -14.31 7.74 37.40
C CYS A 370 -14.58 7.58 38.90
N VAL A 371 -15.59 8.29 39.43
CA VAL A 371 -15.99 8.15 40.83
C VAL A 371 -16.67 6.80 41.07
N ALA A 372 -17.54 6.35 40.17
CA ALA A 372 -18.23 5.07 40.29
C ALA A 372 -17.28 3.86 40.32
N TYR A 373 -16.34 3.79 39.36
CA TYR A 373 -15.42 2.65 39.22
C TYR A 373 -14.13 2.78 40.05
N GLY A 374 -13.77 3.97 40.52
CA GLY A 374 -12.52 4.21 41.26
C GLY A 374 -11.29 3.79 40.45
N PHE A 375 -10.34 3.08 41.06
CA PHE A 375 -9.15 2.58 40.36
C PHE A 375 -9.45 1.54 39.27
N ALA A 376 -10.58 0.85 39.33
CA ALA A 376 -10.99 -0.08 38.27
C ALA A 376 -11.31 0.64 36.95
N PHE A 377 -11.56 1.96 36.99
CA PHE A 377 -11.75 2.78 35.78
C PHE A 377 -10.58 2.62 34.81
N PHE A 378 -9.35 2.67 35.31
CA PHE A 378 -8.11 2.61 34.52
C PHE A 378 -7.79 1.21 34.00
N SER A 379 -8.48 0.16 34.46
CA SER A 379 -8.29 -1.19 33.95
C SER A 379 -9.00 -1.43 32.62
N SER A 380 -10.02 -0.64 32.28
CA SER A 380 -10.75 -0.78 31.02
C SER A 380 -10.18 0.15 29.94
N SER A 381 -9.66 -0.42 28.85
CA SER A 381 -9.14 0.33 27.71
C SER A 381 -10.16 1.30 27.10
N TRP A 382 -11.45 0.92 27.10
CA TRP A 382 -12.53 1.78 26.58
C TRP A 382 -12.80 2.99 27.47
N ASN A 383 -12.72 2.84 28.79
CA ASN A 383 -12.88 3.96 29.70
C ASN A 383 -11.69 4.92 29.60
N LEU A 384 -10.47 4.39 29.42
CA LEU A 384 -9.27 5.18 29.15
C LEU A 384 -9.39 5.95 27.82
N PHE A 385 -9.94 5.32 26.79
CA PHE A 385 -10.21 5.97 25.50
C PHE A 385 -11.26 7.08 25.61
N ASP A 386 -12.36 6.85 26.33
CA ASP A 386 -13.35 7.89 26.60
C ASP A 386 -12.73 9.09 27.35
N LEU A 387 -11.86 8.82 28.34
CA LEU A 387 -11.13 9.86 29.08
C LEU A 387 -10.21 10.63 28.14
N PHE A 388 -9.47 9.96 27.27
CA PHE A 388 -8.58 10.58 26.28
C PHE A 388 -9.32 11.53 25.34
N ILE A 389 -10.49 11.13 24.83
CA ILE A 389 -11.32 11.99 23.96
C ILE A 389 -11.75 13.27 24.70
N VAL A 390 -12.16 13.15 25.97
CA VAL A 390 -12.58 14.30 26.78
C VAL A 390 -11.39 15.23 27.06
N LEU A 391 -10.23 14.67 27.42
CA LEU A 391 -9.02 15.45 27.68
C LEU A 391 -8.57 16.24 26.44
N ILE A 392 -8.54 15.62 25.25
CA ILE A 392 -8.19 16.35 24.03
C ILE A 392 -9.25 17.40 23.68
N SER A 393 -10.53 17.12 23.91
CA SER A 393 -11.61 18.09 23.66
C SER A 393 -11.48 19.35 24.54
N ILE A 394 -11.07 19.19 25.80
CA ILE A 394 -10.81 20.32 26.71
C ILE A 394 -9.52 21.04 26.29
N ALA A 395 -8.48 20.31 25.91
CA ALA A 395 -7.23 20.87 25.40
C ALA A 395 -7.46 21.70 24.14
N GLU A 396 -8.28 21.21 23.20
CA GLU A 396 -8.67 21.95 22.00
C GLU A 396 -9.35 23.28 22.36
N GLN A 397 -10.37 23.25 23.24
CA GLN A 397 -11.15 24.45 23.59
C GLN A 397 -10.32 25.52 24.30
N THR A 398 -9.36 25.10 25.14
CA THR A 398 -8.46 26.01 25.86
C THR A 398 -7.37 26.58 24.95
N LEU A 399 -6.79 25.75 24.07
CA LEU A 399 -5.72 26.14 23.16
C LEU A 399 -6.23 27.01 21.98
N SER A 400 -7.46 26.76 21.53
CA SER A 400 -8.16 27.56 20.51
C SER A 400 -8.38 29.02 20.93
N ARG A 401 -8.52 29.28 22.24
CA ARG A 401 -8.67 30.65 22.79
C ARG A 401 -7.35 31.39 22.92
N SER A 402 -6.23 30.68 23.10
CA SER A 402 -4.94 31.27 23.44
C SER A 402 -3.97 31.37 22.25
N VAL A 403 -4.12 30.50 21.26
CA VAL A 403 -3.14 30.37 20.17
C VAL A 403 -3.87 30.42 18.82
N GLY A 404 -3.40 31.24 17.88
CA GLY A 404 -4.03 31.45 16.56
C GLY A 404 -3.44 30.59 15.43
N ILE A 405 -2.99 29.36 15.71
CA ILE A 405 -2.18 28.58 14.76
C ILE A 405 -3.06 27.67 13.89
N ARG A 406 -2.71 27.55 12.59
CA ARG A 406 -3.36 26.64 11.61
C ARG A 406 -3.46 25.17 12.09
N ALA A 407 -2.51 24.69 12.90
CA ALA A 407 -2.51 23.37 13.52
C ALA A 407 -3.74 23.11 14.42
N LEU A 408 -4.31 24.15 15.04
CA LEU A 408 -5.51 24.02 15.87
C LEU A 408 -6.77 23.73 15.04
N ARG A 409 -6.75 24.05 13.75
CA ARG A 409 -7.82 23.65 12.82
C ARG A 409 -7.89 22.14 12.65
N LEU A 410 -6.76 21.44 12.72
CA LEU A 410 -6.70 19.98 12.68
C LEU A 410 -7.19 19.36 14.01
N LEU A 411 -7.01 20.03 15.15
CA LEU A 411 -7.57 19.57 16.43
C LEU A 411 -9.10 19.54 16.43
N ARG A 412 -9.75 20.39 15.61
CA ARG A 412 -11.20 20.32 15.38
C ARG A 412 -11.66 19.03 14.73
N LEU A 413 -10.77 18.22 14.15
CA LEU A 413 -11.12 16.88 13.67
C LEU A 413 -11.25 15.88 14.82
N VAL A 414 -10.68 16.17 15.99
CA VAL A 414 -10.69 15.24 17.13
C VAL A 414 -12.11 15.02 17.66
N ARG A 415 -13.02 16.01 17.53
CA ARG A 415 -14.43 15.84 17.88
C ARG A 415 -15.12 14.71 17.10
N VAL A 416 -14.62 14.34 15.90
CA VAL A 416 -15.13 13.19 15.13
C VAL A 416 -14.91 11.88 15.89
N PHE A 417 -13.84 11.75 16.69
CA PHE A 417 -13.62 10.56 17.52
C PHE A 417 -14.70 10.36 18.59
N ARG A 418 -15.49 11.40 18.94
CA ARG A 418 -16.65 11.24 19.83
C ARG A 418 -17.71 10.32 19.23
N THR A 419 -17.82 10.27 17.90
CA THR A 419 -18.75 9.38 17.19
C THR A 419 -18.35 7.90 17.33
N VAL A 420 -17.06 7.60 17.54
CA VAL A 420 -16.54 6.25 17.78
C VAL A 420 -17.10 5.64 19.07
N LYS A 421 -17.55 6.46 20.04
CA LYS A 421 -18.24 5.99 21.25
C LYS A 421 -19.50 5.17 20.94
N ILE A 422 -20.12 5.36 19.77
CA ILE A 422 -21.29 4.58 19.32
C ILE A 422 -20.97 3.10 19.21
N ILE A 423 -19.73 2.74 18.84
CA ILE A 423 -19.31 1.35 18.60
C ILE A 423 -19.60 0.48 19.82
N ARG A 424 -19.25 0.93 21.03
CA ARG A 424 -19.49 0.18 22.28
C ARG A 424 -20.97 0.16 22.70
N ARG A 425 -21.76 1.14 22.28
CA ARG A 425 -23.17 1.28 22.68
C ARG A 425 -24.09 0.38 21.87
N VAL A 426 -23.69 0.00 20.66
CA VAL A 426 -24.44 -0.91 19.79
C VAL A 426 -23.75 -2.29 19.82
N PRO A 427 -24.34 -3.30 20.48
CA PRO A 427 -23.70 -4.62 20.63
C PRO A 427 -23.23 -5.24 19.31
N LYS A 428 -24.05 -5.11 18.25
CA LYS A 428 -23.69 -5.61 16.91
C LYS A 428 -22.46 -4.89 16.32
N LEU A 429 -22.32 -3.57 16.49
CA LEU A 429 -21.15 -2.82 16.01
C LEU A 429 -19.91 -3.14 16.86
N TYR A 430 -20.10 -3.29 18.17
CA TYR A 430 -19.05 -3.70 19.08
C TYR A 430 -18.46 -5.05 18.69
N LEU A 431 -19.33 -6.01 18.34
CA LEU A 431 -18.93 -7.35 17.90
C LEU A 431 -18.13 -7.32 16.59
N LEU A 432 -18.57 -6.53 15.61
CA LEU A 432 -17.83 -6.33 14.36
C LEU A 432 -16.47 -5.66 14.61
N PHE A 433 -16.40 -4.69 15.52
CA PHE A 433 -15.15 -4.04 15.88
C PHE A 433 -14.19 -5.00 16.60
N GLN A 434 -14.69 -5.83 17.52
CA GLN A 434 -13.90 -6.89 18.15
C GLN A 434 -13.37 -7.88 17.12
N ALA A 435 -14.17 -8.24 16.10
CA ALA A 435 -13.72 -9.07 14.98
C ALA A 435 -12.52 -8.47 14.25
N ILE A 436 -12.65 -7.20 13.85
CA ILE A 436 -11.60 -6.47 13.15
C ILE A 436 -10.36 -6.37 14.03
N SER A 437 -10.51 -5.97 15.29
CA SER A 437 -9.39 -5.84 16.22
C SER A 437 -8.68 -7.17 16.49
N ALA A 438 -9.41 -8.29 16.57
CA ALA A 438 -8.84 -9.62 16.74
C ALA A 438 -8.05 -10.05 15.48
N SER A 439 -8.44 -9.58 14.30
CA SER A 439 -7.74 -9.85 13.03
C SER A 439 -6.47 -9.01 12.82
N LEU A 440 -6.37 -7.83 13.44
CA LEU A 440 -5.29 -6.87 13.22
C LEU A 440 -3.87 -7.44 13.41
N PRO A 441 -3.56 -8.23 14.47
CA PRO A 441 -2.23 -8.80 14.64
C PRO A 441 -1.82 -9.74 13.49
N GLY A 442 -2.76 -10.52 12.97
CA GLY A 442 -2.54 -11.40 11.81
C GLY A 442 -2.33 -10.62 10.52
N LEU A 443 -3.08 -9.52 10.34
CA LEU A 443 -2.97 -8.61 9.20
C LEU A 443 -1.71 -7.74 9.24
N PHE A 444 -1.18 -7.43 10.42
CA PHE A 444 0.00 -6.56 10.53
C PHE A 444 1.23 -7.21 9.88
N ALA A 445 1.42 -8.52 10.03
CA ALA A 445 2.53 -9.23 9.40
C ALA A 445 2.42 -9.20 7.87
N THR A 446 1.23 -9.40 7.31
CA THR A 446 1.01 -9.37 5.85
C THR A 446 1.17 -7.96 5.29
N PHE A 447 0.65 -6.95 5.99
CA PHE A 447 0.87 -5.55 5.67
C PHE A 447 2.36 -5.18 5.66
N LEU A 448 3.14 -5.70 6.62
CA LEU A 448 4.58 -5.49 6.69
C LEU A 448 5.29 -6.13 5.47
N VAL A 449 4.90 -7.34 5.04
CA VAL A 449 5.42 -7.96 3.80
C VAL A 449 5.13 -7.07 2.59
N VAL A 450 3.88 -6.64 2.40
CA VAL A 450 3.50 -5.73 1.30
C VAL A 450 4.33 -4.45 1.35
N SER A 451 4.50 -3.86 2.53
CA SER A 451 5.26 -2.63 2.73
C SER A 451 6.74 -2.78 2.41
N ILE A 452 7.37 -3.90 2.78
CA ILE A 452 8.79 -4.18 2.44
C ILE A 452 8.97 -4.24 0.94
N PHE A 453 8.14 -5.02 0.23
CA PHE A 453 8.27 -5.13 -1.22
C PHE A 453 7.94 -3.81 -1.92
N LEU A 454 6.93 -3.08 -1.46
CA LEU A 454 6.64 -1.73 -1.96
C LEU A 454 7.87 -0.83 -1.81
N PHE A 455 8.50 -0.82 -0.63
CA PHE A 455 9.70 -0.03 -0.36
C PHE A 455 10.88 -0.41 -1.26
N ILE A 456 11.07 -1.71 -1.55
CA ILE A 456 12.07 -2.19 -2.51
C ILE A 456 11.79 -1.61 -3.90
N PHE A 457 10.57 -1.72 -4.41
CA PHE A 457 10.22 -1.16 -5.73
C PHE A 457 10.35 0.37 -5.78
N VAL A 458 10.01 1.08 -4.70
CA VAL A 458 10.21 2.52 -4.59
C VAL A 458 11.69 2.87 -4.74
N CYS A 459 12.57 2.19 -3.99
CA CYS A 459 14.02 2.45 -4.05
C CYS A 459 14.61 2.07 -5.43
N VAL A 460 14.19 0.96 -6.03
CA VAL A 460 14.57 0.60 -7.41
C VAL A 460 14.11 1.67 -8.40
N GLY A 461 12.87 2.15 -8.27
CA GLY A 461 12.32 3.18 -9.15
C GLY A 461 13.10 4.48 -9.07
N VAL A 462 13.48 4.93 -7.87
CA VAL A 462 14.33 6.12 -7.69
C VAL A 462 15.69 5.94 -8.37
N GLN A 463 16.32 4.76 -8.26
CA GLN A 463 17.63 4.52 -8.86
C GLN A 463 17.62 4.56 -10.40
N PHE A 464 16.53 4.13 -11.04
CA PHE A 464 16.46 4.06 -12.50
C PHE A 464 15.77 5.25 -13.15
N PHE A 465 14.81 5.90 -12.46
CA PHE A 465 13.90 6.86 -13.09
C PHE A 465 13.93 8.26 -12.46
N ALA A 466 14.88 8.56 -11.56
CA ALA A 466 14.96 9.88 -10.93
C ALA A 466 15.10 11.05 -11.92
N GLU A 467 15.76 10.84 -13.06
CA GLU A 467 16.03 11.89 -14.05
C GLU A 467 14.93 12.05 -15.10
N VAL A 468 13.92 11.16 -15.11
CA VAL A 468 12.84 11.17 -16.11
C VAL A 468 12.05 12.48 -16.04
N LYS A 469 11.80 13.07 -17.22
CA LYS A 469 11.01 14.30 -17.38
C LYS A 469 9.60 14.15 -16.80
N PHE A 470 9.06 15.24 -16.28
CA PHE A 470 7.66 15.30 -15.87
C PHE A 470 6.73 15.22 -17.08
N GLY A 471 5.70 14.38 -16.95
CA GLY A 471 4.71 14.11 -17.97
C GLY A 471 3.30 14.34 -17.44
N VAL A 472 2.34 13.53 -17.91
CA VAL A 472 0.93 13.70 -17.55
C VAL A 472 0.62 13.13 -16.16
N SER A 473 1.27 12.01 -15.81
CA SER A 473 1.09 11.34 -14.51
C SER A 473 2.24 11.60 -13.55
N LEU A 474 3.47 11.70 -14.06
CA LEU A 474 4.64 12.08 -13.29
C LEU A 474 4.74 13.61 -13.21
N ASP A 475 4.40 14.16 -12.04
CA ASP A 475 4.38 15.60 -11.78
C ASP A 475 5.34 15.97 -10.62
N SER A 476 5.29 17.24 -10.18
CA SER A 476 6.14 17.72 -9.09
C SER A 476 5.90 17.00 -7.75
N TYR A 477 4.74 16.38 -7.54
CA TYR A 477 4.38 15.69 -6.29
C TYR A 477 4.53 14.17 -6.40
N ARG A 478 4.40 13.61 -7.62
CA ARG A 478 4.43 12.19 -7.95
C ARG A 478 5.53 11.97 -8.98
N ASN A 479 6.71 11.59 -8.54
CA ASN A 479 7.86 11.35 -9.40
C ASN A 479 8.90 10.47 -8.71
N PHE A 480 9.90 10.02 -9.46
CA PHE A 480 10.96 9.15 -8.95
C PHE A 480 12.19 9.89 -8.42
N LYS A 481 12.13 11.22 -8.19
CA LYS A 481 13.29 11.97 -7.66
C LYS A 481 13.61 11.62 -6.22
N ASN A 482 12.58 11.44 -5.38
CA ASN A 482 12.68 11.14 -3.96
C ASN A 482 11.88 9.87 -3.62
N THR A 483 12.29 9.16 -2.57
CA THR A 483 11.58 7.95 -2.11
C THR A 483 10.12 8.22 -1.74
N TRP A 484 9.80 9.38 -1.15
CA TRP A 484 8.42 9.73 -0.80
C TRP A 484 7.54 9.99 -2.03
N THR A 485 8.02 10.78 -2.99
CA THR A 485 7.28 11.06 -4.23
C THR A 485 7.13 9.79 -5.06
N ALA A 486 8.15 8.93 -5.08
CA ALA A 486 8.12 7.63 -5.75
C ALA A 486 7.11 6.68 -5.07
N LEU A 487 7.03 6.70 -3.74
CA LEU A 487 6.01 5.98 -2.98
C LEU A 487 4.60 6.42 -3.38
N THR A 488 4.35 7.72 -3.51
CA THR A 488 3.02 8.21 -3.93
C THR A 488 2.67 7.79 -5.35
N ALA A 489 3.63 7.83 -6.29
CA ALA A 489 3.43 7.38 -7.66
C ALA A 489 3.11 5.88 -7.72
N LEU A 490 3.89 5.04 -7.03
CA LEU A 490 3.65 3.59 -7.00
C LEU A 490 2.36 3.22 -6.24
N LEU A 491 2.02 3.94 -5.16
CA LEU A 491 0.74 3.77 -4.47
C LEU A 491 -0.47 4.13 -5.35
N GLN A 492 -0.34 5.07 -6.29
CA GLN A 492 -1.40 5.33 -7.27
C GLN A 492 -1.54 4.19 -8.30
N VAL A 493 -0.42 3.56 -8.66
CA VAL A 493 -0.40 2.43 -9.60
C VAL A 493 -1.00 1.18 -8.96
N ILE A 494 -0.69 0.88 -7.69
CA ILE A 494 -1.27 -0.30 -7.00
C ILE A 494 -2.80 -0.21 -6.86
N THR A 495 -3.36 1.01 -6.85
CA THR A 495 -4.81 1.27 -6.79
C THR A 495 -5.51 1.31 -8.16
N ASN A 496 -4.81 1.03 -9.27
CA ASN A 496 -5.34 1.06 -10.66
C ASN A 496 -5.82 2.44 -11.15
N SER A 497 -5.08 3.49 -10.78
CA SER A 497 -5.49 4.87 -11.11
C SER A 497 -4.43 5.66 -11.87
N GLY A 498 -3.44 4.98 -12.46
CA GLY A 498 -2.33 5.65 -13.13
C GLY A 498 -1.30 4.73 -13.73
N PHE A 499 -1.61 3.45 -13.97
CA PHE A 499 -0.65 2.51 -14.56
C PHE A 499 -0.21 3.00 -15.95
N ARG A 500 -1.18 3.30 -16.83
CA ARG A 500 -0.90 3.73 -18.21
C ARG A 500 -0.10 5.02 -18.26
N GLY A 501 -0.55 6.05 -17.53
CA GLY A 501 0.11 7.35 -17.58
C GLY A 501 1.51 7.33 -16.99
N VAL A 502 1.74 6.60 -15.89
CA VAL A 502 3.10 6.41 -15.35
C VAL A 502 3.96 5.61 -16.33
N LEU A 503 3.41 4.56 -16.96
CA LEU A 503 4.12 3.78 -17.96
C LEU A 503 4.57 4.64 -19.15
N GLN A 504 3.67 5.45 -19.70
CA GLN A 504 3.96 6.33 -20.82
C GLN A 504 5.06 7.35 -20.48
N ASP A 505 5.00 7.96 -19.30
CA ASP A 505 6.00 8.93 -18.86
C ASP A 505 7.37 8.25 -18.65
N LEU A 506 7.42 6.99 -18.19
CA LEU A 506 8.66 6.19 -18.08
C LEU A 506 9.23 5.73 -19.43
N MET A 507 8.39 5.62 -20.45
CA MET A 507 8.76 5.19 -21.80
C MET A 507 9.05 6.38 -22.74
N ILE A 508 9.17 7.60 -22.23
CA ILE A 508 9.37 8.78 -23.06
C ILE A 508 10.71 8.73 -23.82
N GLU A 509 10.63 8.89 -25.14
CA GLU A 509 11.78 8.89 -26.05
C GLU A 509 11.86 10.20 -26.86
N ALA A 510 13.00 10.46 -27.51
CA ALA A 510 13.20 11.65 -28.33
C ALA A 510 12.24 11.60 -29.54
N PRO A 511 11.59 12.72 -29.93
CA PRO A 511 11.89 14.12 -29.60
C PRO A 511 11.19 14.68 -28.35
N TYR A 512 10.38 13.90 -27.62
CA TYR A 512 9.60 14.39 -26.48
C TYR A 512 10.43 14.60 -25.20
N CYS A 513 11.65 14.05 -25.18
CA CYS A 513 12.68 14.26 -24.18
C CYS A 513 13.99 14.82 -24.79
N THR A 514 14.80 15.40 -23.94
CA THR A 514 16.09 16.00 -24.21
C THR A 514 17.21 14.98 -24.03
N ARG A 515 17.67 14.38 -25.12
CA ARG A 515 18.86 13.53 -25.13
C ARG A 515 20.10 14.41 -25.31
N CYS A 516 20.62 15.03 -24.25
CA CYS A 516 21.82 15.86 -24.40
C CYS A 516 23.02 14.96 -24.74
N LYS A 517 23.77 15.35 -25.78
CA LYS A 517 25.04 14.73 -26.17
C LYS A 517 26.25 15.67 -26.00
N ASN A 518 26.03 16.97 -25.73
CA ASN A 518 27.04 18.01 -25.48
C ASN A 518 26.42 19.18 -24.71
N CYS A 519 26.87 19.39 -23.48
CA CYS A 519 26.20 20.15 -22.42
C CYS A 519 26.50 21.67 -22.46
N VAL A 520 25.77 22.49 -21.69
CA VAL A 520 26.18 23.87 -21.38
C VAL A 520 27.02 23.83 -20.09
N GLN A 521 28.13 24.57 -20.08
CA GLN A 521 29.02 24.68 -18.92
C GLN A 521 28.31 25.38 -17.75
N ASP A 522 28.37 24.76 -16.57
CA ASP A 522 27.96 25.42 -15.33
C ASP A 522 28.89 26.61 -15.00
N SER A 523 28.50 27.50 -14.08
CA SER A 523 29.27 28.70 -13.69
C SER A 523 30.70 28.40 -13.17
N PHE A 524 30.99 27.12 -12.90
CA PHE A 524 32.28 26.56 -12.47
C PHE A 524 33.01 25.73 -13.55
N GLY A 525 32.52 25.73 -14.80
CA GLY A 525 33.22 25.14 -15.94
C GLY A 525 33.12 23.62 -16.10
N ARG A 526 32.16 22.96 -15.43
CA ARG A 526 31.96 21.49 -15.53
C ARG A 526 30.94 21.13 -16.61
N TRP A 527 31.20 20.04 -17.33
CA TRP A 527 30.28 19.41 -18.29
C TRP A 527 29.49 18.31 -17.58
N GLN A 528 28.15 18.31 -17.64
CA GLN A 528 27.29 17.27 -17.06
C GLN A 528 26.37 16.71 -18.14
N ASP A 529 26.57 15.45 -18.52
CA ASP A 529 25.67 14.72 -19.43
C ASP A 529 24.28 14.65 -18.79
N TYR A 530 23.36 15.50 -19.26
CA TYR A 530 21.98 15.54 -18.77
C TYR A 530 21.07 14.83 -19.76
N SER A 531 20.44 13.74 -19.34
CA SER A 531 19.37 13.09 -20.11
C SER A 531 18.12 12.98 -19.25
N ASP A 532 17.03 13.57 -19.71
CA ASP A 532 15.71 13.46 -19.08
C ASP A 532 14.80 12.43 -19.77
N CYS A 533 15.38 11.64 -20.69
CA CYS A 533 14.70 10.58 -21.41
C CYS A 533 14.47 9.35 -20.53
N GLY A 534 13.30 8.73 -20.72
CA GLY A 534 13.00 7.44 -20.13
C GLY A 534 13.71 6.30 -20.86
N ASN A 535 13.35 5.07 -20.48
CA ASN A 535 13.79 3.88 -21.17
C ASN A 535 12.61 2.93 -21.35
N ALA A 536 12.16 2.78 -22.60
CA ALA A 536 10.95 2.03 -22.91
C ALA A 536 10.97 0.59 -22.40
N ILE A 537 12.11 -0.10 -22.52
CA ILE A 537 12.26 -1.51 -22.14
C ILE A 537 12.30 -1.64 -20.61
N PHE A 538 13.14 -0.84 -19.94
CA PHE A 538 13.25 -0.94 -18.48
C PHE A 538 11.99 -0.44 -17.78
N GLY A 539 11.38 0.65 -18.26
CA GLY A 539 10.12 1.19 -17.73
C GLY A 539 8.97 0.18 -17.82
N SER A 540 8.80 -0.45 -18.99
CA SER A 540 7.78 -1.47 -19.20
C SER A 540 7.99 -2.70 -18.33
N ILE A 541 9.21 -3.24 -18.27
CA ILE A 541 9.52 -4.42 -17.43
C ILE A 541 9.32 -4.08 -15.94
N PHE A 542 9.85 -2.95 -15.47
CA PHE A 542 9.75 -2.53 -14.08
C PHE A 542 8.29 -2.40 -13.64
N LEU A 543 7.49 -1.63 -14.38
CA LEU A 543 6.10 -1.37 -13.98
C LEU A 543 5.22 -2.61 -14.14
N SER A 544 5.47 -3.44 -15.16
CA SER A 544 4.72 -4.69 -15.35
C SER A 544 5.02 -5.70 -14.24
N ILE A 545 6.30 -5.88 -13.87
CA ILE A 545 6.68 -6.74 -12.74
C ILE A 545 6.11 -6.19 -11.43
N TYR A 546 6.23 -4.88 -11.20
CA TYR A 546 5.64 -4.22 -10.04
C TYR A 546 4.14 -4.51 -9.94
N PHE A 547 3.41 -4.30 -11.04
CA PHE A 547 1.96 -4.49 -11.08
C PHE A 547 1.56 -5.95 -10.87
N ILE A 548 2.18 -6.91 -11.57
CA ILE A 548 1.90 -8.34 -11.35
C ILE A 548 2.17 -8.74 -9.90
N PHE A 549 3.36 -8.41 -9.41
CA PHE A 549 3.83 -8.90 -8.14
C PHE A 549 3.12 -8.22 -6.97
N MET A 550 2.97 -6.90 -6.99
CA MET A 550 2.33 -6.18 -5.89
C MET A 550 0.81 -6.37 -5.88
N LYS A 551 0.15 -6.25 -7.04
CA LYS A 551 -1.33 -6.31 -7.13
C LYS A 551 -1.84 -7.75 -7.16
N TYR A 552 -1.30 -8.61 -8.02
CA TYR A 552 -1.88 -9.95 -8.21
C TYR A 552 -1.28 -11.03 -7.31
N VAL A 553 -0.09 -10.82 -6.76
CA VAL A 553 0.50 -11.77 -5.80
C VAL A 553 0.35 -11.27 -4.36
N LEU A 554 0.93 -10.13 -4.01
CA LEU A 554 1.00 -9.68 -2.62
C LEU A 554 -0.33 -9.13 -2.07
N LEU A 555 -1.06 -8.32 -2.82
CA LEU A 555 -2.37 -7.83 -2.37
C LEU A 555 -3.38 -8.98 -2.28
N ASN A 556 -3.32 -9.95 -3.19
CA ASN A 556 -4.14 -11.15 -3.10
C ASN A 556 -3.79 -12.00 -1.88
N LEU A 557 -2.50 -12.14 -1.52
CA LEU A 557 -2.09 -12.75 -0.25
C LEU A 557 -2.68 -12.02 0.96
N PHE A 558 -2.69 -10.68 0.94
CA PHE A 558 -3.33 -9.87 2.00
C PHE A 558 -4.83 -10.14 2.09
N ILE A 559 -5.53 -10.18 0.96
CA ILE A 559 -6.97 -10.51 0.88
C ILE A 559 -7.22 -11.91 1.41
N SER A 560 -6.43 -12.92 1.01
CA SER A 560 -6.57 -14.30 1.48
C SER A 560 -6.42 -14.41 3.00
N MET A 561 -5.48 -13.67 3.58
CA MET A 561 -5.27 -13.64 5.03
C MET A 561 -6.41 -12.93 5.76
N LEU A 562 -6.98 -11.87 5.16
CA LEU A 562 -8.18 -11.21 5.67
C LEU A 562 -9.38 -12.17 5.66
N VAL A 563 -9.62 -12.85 4.54
CA VAL A 563 -10.71 -13.82 4.40
C VAL A 563 -10.58 -14.94 5.43
N GLU A 564 -9.38 -15.47 5.64
CA GLU A 564 -9.13 -16.50 6.66
C GLU A 564 -9.40 -15.97 8.08
N SER A 565 -8.98 -14.73 8.38
CA SER A 565 -9.23 -14.15 9.70
C SER A 565 -10.71 -13.90 9.97
N PHE A 566 -11.45 -13.39 8.99
CA PHE A 566 -12.90 -13.20 9.11
C PHE A 566 -13.65 -14.52 9.19
N PHE A 567 -13.24 -15.51 8.40
CA PHE A 567 -13.80 -16.86 8.48
C PHE A 567 -13.61 -17.46 9.88
N ASN A 568 -12.41 -17.33 10.43
CA ASN A 568 -12.11 -17.82 11.79
C ASN A 568 -12.96 -17.10 12.85
N PHE A 569 -13.12 -15.79 12.76
CA PHE A 569 -14.02 -15.07 13.66
C PHE A 569 -15.49 -15.51 13.53
N HIS A 570 -15.96 -15.72 12.29
CA HIS A 570 -17.36 -16.14 12.08
C HIS A 570 -17.63 -17.55 12.60
N VAL A 571 -16.68 -18.47 12.44
CA VAL A 571 -16.74 -19.82 13.02
C VAL A 571 -16.79 -19.75 14.54
N GLU A 572 -15.99 -18.87 15.16
CA GLU A 572 -16.03 -18.66 16.62
C GLU A 572 -17.38 -18.15 17.11
N MET A 573 -18.06 -17.31 16.32
CA MET A 573 -19.36 -16.74 16.66
C MET A 573 -20.56 -17.68 16.43
N LYS A 574 -20.39 -18.73 15.63
CA LYS A 574 -21.46 -19.71 15.32
C LYS A 574 -21.38 -20.97 16.18
N PHE A 575 -20.31 -21.15 16.94
CA PHE A 575 -20.13 -22.34 17.75
C PHE A 575 -21.09 -22.35 18.95
N VAL A 576 -21.42 -23.54 19.47
CA VAL A 576 -22.42 -23.72 20.55
C VAL A 576 -22.02 -22.97 21.84
N LEU A 577 -20.72 -22.78 22.07
CA LEU A 577 -20.17 -21.93 23.11
C LEU A 577 -19.47 -20.71 22.50
N ASN A 578 -20.17 -19.57 22.50
CA ASN A 578 -19.63 -18.30 22.04
C ASN A 578 -18.74 -17.62 23.10
N SER A 579 -17.93 -16.65 22.69
CA SER A 579 -17.18 -15.77 23.62
C SER A 579 -18.11 -15.11 24.65
N GLU A 580 -19.35 -14.77 24.27
CA GLU A 580 -20.37 -14.27 25.19
C GLU A 580 -20.75 -15.30 26.26
N HIS A 581 -20.80 -16.60 25.93
CA HIS A 581 -21.08 -17.67 26.89
C HIS A 581 -19.90 -17.90 27.84
N ILE A 582 -18.68 -17.70 27.33
CA ILE A 582 -17.46 -17.77 28.13
C ILE A 582 -17.33 -16.52 29.03
N GLU A 583 -17.71 -15.34 28.53
CA GLU A 583 -17.77 -14.10 29.32
C GLU A 583 -18.89 -14.14 30.35
N SER A 584 -20.02 -14.82 30.09
CA SER A 584 -21.07 -15.03 31.09
C SER A 584 -20.75 -16.13 32.10
N PHE A 585 -19.91 -17.11 31.72
CA PHE A 585 -19.38 -18.14 32.62
C PHE A 585 -18.27 -17.59 33.55
N ARG A 586 -17.46 -16.67 33.05
CA ARG A 586 -16.43 -15.94 33.81
C ARG A 586 -17.05 -14.97 34.81
#